data_AF-A0AA96JMN7-F1
#
_entry.id   AF-A0AA96JMN7-F1
#
_cell.length_a   1.000
_cell.length_b   1.000
_cell.length_c   1.000
_cell.angle_alpha   90.00
_cell.angle_beta   90.00
_cell.angle_gamma   90.00
#
_symmetry.space_group_name_H-M   'P 1'
#
loop_
_entity.id
_entity.type
_entity.pdbx_description
1 polymer ?
#
loop_
_entity_poly.entity_id
_entity_poly.type
_entity_poly.pdbx_seq_one_letter_code
_entity_poly.pdbx_strand_id
1 'polypeptide(L)'
;MKNVGEARETPTGTPQEELATGERSTRNRVARSILDHGPSTVAELAGRLGLTQAAVRRHLDALVADDVVEAREQRVYGARTRGRPAKVFALTDCGRDAFDQSYDKLAADALRWIAEQEGGQEAVAAFARARIAAQARAYRKAIEAAGPDERAEALAKALSLDGYAATARSAPLPRKGEQLCQHHCPVAHVAEQFPQLCEAETEIFAELLGTHVQRLATIAHGDGVCTTFIPRISKTSDNASASTAGRNPA
;
A
#
# COMPACT_ATOMS: atom_id res chain seq x y z
N MET A 1 -47.34 15.92 33.24
CA MET A 1 -47.70 15.85 31.80
C MET A 1 -46.97 16.98 31.10
N LYS A 2 -46.13 16.86 30.05
CA LYS A 2 -45.71 15.80 29.13
C LYS A 2 -44.27 16.15 28.67
N ASN A 3 -43.47 15.12 28.39
CA ASN A 3 -42.14 15.19 27.78
C ASN A 3 -42.19 15.30 26.24
N VAL A 4 -40.99 15.47 25.64
CA VAL A 4 -40.52 15.12 24.29
C VAL A 4 -40.68 16.22 23.23
N GLY A 5 -39.72 16.57 22.36
CA GLY A 5 -38.43 15.99 21.96
C GLY A 5 -37.65 17.03 21.13
N GLU A 6 -36.32 17.08 21.15
CA GLU A 6 -35.32 16.23 20.47
C GLU A 6 -34.67 16.99 19.30
N ALA A 7 -33.35 16.95 19.30
CA ALA A 7 -32.43 17.75 18.51
C ALA A 7 -32.33 17.26 17.05
N ARG A 8 -31.98 18.19 16.16
CA ARG A 8 -31.27 17.91 14.91
C ARG A 8 -30.12 18.90 14.81
N GLU A 9 -28.96 18.50 15.29
CA GLU A 9 -27.69 19.16 14.98
C GLU A 9 -27.18 18.62 13.64
N THR A 10 -27.05 19.53 12.67
CA THR A 10 -26.34 19.30 11.41
C THR A 10 -24.84 19.48 11.68
N PRO A 11 -23.94 18.56 11.25
CA PRO A 11 -22.51 18.76 11.45
C PRO A 11 -22.04 19.90 10.54
N THR A 12 -21.54 20.97 11.16
CA THR A 12 -20.95 22.11 10.47
C THR A 12 -19.51 21.75 10.12
N GLY A 13 -19.28 21.19 8.93
CA GLY A 13 -17.94 21.07 8.35
C GLY A 13 -17.32 22.47 8.23
N THR A 14 -16.05 22.61 8.61
CA THR A 14 -15.38 23.91 8.74
C THR A 14 -15.03 24.44 7.34
N PRO A 15 -15.21 25.75 7.01
CA PRO A 15 -14.92 26.30 5.67
C PRO A 15 -13.51 26.02 5.13
N GLN A 16 -12.55 25.76 6.01
CA GLN A 16 -11.16 25.46 5.67
C GLN A 16 -10.97 24.07 5.02
N GLU A 17 -11.83 23.10 5.29
CA GLU A 17 -11.73 21.75 4.70
C GLU A 17 -12.26 21.71 3.25
N GLU A 18 -13.31 22.47 2.94
CA GLU A 18 -13.80 22.65 1.56
C GLU A 18 -12.80 23.39 0.67
N LEU A 19 -12.12 24.41 1.20
CA LEU A 19 -11.04 25.11 0.51
C LEU A 19 -9.83 24.20 0.27
N ALA A 20 -9.44 23.39 1.26
CA ALA A 20 -8.32 22.44 1.14
C ALA A 20 -8.62 21.31 0.15
N THR A 21 -9.85 20.81 0.10
CA THR A 21 -10.30 19.79 -0.87
C THR A 21 -10.42 20.37 -2.28
N GLY A 22 -10.90 21.60 -2.44
CA GLY A 22 -10.91 22.32 -3.71
C GLY A 22 -9.51 22.64 -4.25
N GLU A 23 -8.57 23.01 -3.38
CA GLU A 23 -7.17 23.25 -3.75
C GLU A 23 -6.43 21.95 -4.13
N ARG A 24 -6.73 20.83 -3.47
CA ARG A 24 -6.22 19.49 -3.85
C ARG A 24 -6.81 19.02 -5.18
N SER A 25 -8.11 19.23 -5.39
CA SER A 25 -8.79 18.94 -6.64
C SER A 25 -8.20 19.73 -7.82
N THR A 26 -7.89 21.01 -7.62
CA THR A 26 -7.28 21.87 -8.66
C THR A 26 -5.82 21.50 -8.91
N ARG A 27 -5.05 21.12 -7.89
CA ARG A 27 -3.68 20.57 -8.05
C ARG A 27 -3.68 19.29 -8.89
N ASN A 28 -4.59 18.36 -8.60
CA ASN A 28 -4.72 17.14 -9.39
C ASN A 28 -5.09 17.44 -10.85
N ARG A 29 -5.95 18.43 -11.11
CA ARG A 29 -6.27 18.87 -12.48
C ARG A 29 -5.05 19.44 -13.22
N VAL A 30 -4.17 20.18 -12.52
CA VAL A 30 -2.91 20.69 -13.10
C VAL A 30 -1.96 19.55 -13.44
N ALA A 31 -1.70 18.64 -12.49
CA ALA A 31 -0.84 17.48 -12.72
C ALA A 31 -1.37 16.59 -13.85
N ARG A 32 -2.70 16.35 -13.88
CA ARG A 32 -3.36 15.56 -14.92
C ARG A 32 -3.24 16.18 -16.31
N SER A 33 -3.35 17.51 -16.42
CA SER A 33 -3.14 18.20 -17.70
C SER A 33 -1.71 18.04 -18.24
N ILE A 34 -0.70 17.95 -17.36
CA ILE A 34 0.69 17.68 -17.77
C ILE A 34 0.84 16.20 -18.17
N LEU A 35 0.13 15.27 -17.51
CA LEU A 35 0.10 13.86 -17.90
C LEU A 35 -0.45 13.70 -19.32
N ASP A 36 -1.63 14.26 -19.58
CA ASP A 36 -2.39 14.02 -20.81
C ASP A 36 -1.81 14.75 -22.04
N HIS A 37 -1.04 15.83 -21.83
CA HIS A 37 -0.51 16.67 -22.91
C HIS A 37 1.02 16.80 -22.92
N GLY A 38 1.71 16.14 -22.00
CA GLY A 38 3.16 16.24 -21.84
C GLY A 38 3.64 17.55 -21.20
N PRO A 39 4.97 17.77 -21.18
CA PRO A 39 5.57 18.93 -20.53
C PRO A 39 4.94 20.24 -20.99
N SER A 40 4.50 21.07 -20.05
CA SER A 40 3.65 22.22 -20.32
C SER A 40 4.09 23.48 -19.58
N THR A 41 3.93 24.63 -20.20
CA THR A 41 4.17 25.95 -19.59
C THR A 41 2.98 26.37 -18.72
N VAL A 42 3.22 27.34 -17.84
CA VAL A 42 2.16 28.00 -17.04
C VAL A 42 1.04 28.57 -17.93
N ALA A 43 1.40 29.15 -19.08
CA ALA A 43 0.44 29.77 -19.98
C ALA A 43 -0.48 28.74 -20.65
N GLU A 44 0.08 27.62 -21.10
CA GLU A 44 -0.70 26.50 -21.68
C GLU A 44 -1.64 25.88 -20.65
N LEU A 45 -1.16 25.66 -19.43
CA LEU A 45 -1.96 25.12 -18.34
C LEU A 45 -3.09 26.08 -17.93
N ALA A 46 -2.81 27.38 -17.84
CA ALA A 46 -3.81 28.41 -17.56
C ALA A 46 -4.91 28.42 -18.63
N GLY A 47 -4.52 28.38 -19.91
CA GLY A 47 -5.45 28.34 -21.04
C GLY A 47 -6.33 27.09 -21.06
N ARG A 48 -5.75 25.90 -20.83
CA ARG A 48 -6.50 24.64 -20.83
C ARG A 48 -7.43 24.48 -19.63
N LEU A 49 -7.04 24.98 -18.46
CA LEU A 49 -7.77 24.75 -17.21
C LEU A 49 -8.75 25.87 -16.86
N GLY A 50 -8.77 26.97 -17.63
CA GLY A 50 -9.58 28.15 -17.35
C GLY A 50 -9.13 28.87 -16.07
N LEU A 51 -7.84 28.80 -15.74
CA LEU A 51 -7.26 29.36 -14.53
C LEU A 51 -6.36 30.56 -14.85
N THR A 52 -6.14 31.44 -13.88
CA THR A 52 -5.13 32.50 -14.03
C THR A 52 -3.73 31.90 -13.95
N GLN A 53 -2.74 32.51 -14.63
CA GLN A 53 -1.35 32.06 -14.53
C GLN A 53 -0.80 32.11 -13.10
N ALA A 54 -1.28 33.05 -12.28
CA ALA A 54 -0.89 33.15 -10.87
C ALA A 54 -1.40 31.95 -10.05
N ALA A 55 -2.66 31.53 -10.27
CA ALA A 55 -3.23 30.35 -9.62
C ALA A 55 -2.49 29.07 -10.03
N VAL A 56 -2.20 28.92 -11.34
CA VAL A 56 -1.43 27.78 -11.85
C VAL A 56 -0.02 27.75 -11.25
N ARG A 57 0.68 28.89 -11.13
CA ARG A 57 2.01 28.93 -10.48
C ARG A 57 1.96 28.46 -9.04
N ARG A 58 0.99 28.94 -8.24
CA ARG A 58 0.84 28.49 -6.84
C ARG A 58 0.66 26.97 -6.75
N HIS A 59 -0.10 26.37 -7.66
CA HIS A 59 -0.28 24.92 -7.69
C HIS A 59 0.97 24.18 -8.17
N LEU A 60 1.68 24.69 -9.18
CA LEU A 60 2.94 24.11 -9.65
C LEU A 60 4.03 24.20 -8.59
N ASP A 61 4.13 25.31 -7.86
CA ASP A 61 5.12 25.46 -6.78
C ASP A 61 4.91 24.41 -5.68
N ALA A 62 3.64 24.13 -5.33
CA ALA A 62 3.30 23.05 -4.41
C ALA A 62 3.64 21.66 -4.99
N LEU A 63 3.28 21.40 -6.25
CA LEU A 63 3.59 20.12 -6.91
C LEU A 63 5.11 19.90 -7.09
N VAL A 64 5.90 20.97 -7.23
CA VAL A 64 7.37 20.91 -7.23
C VAL A 64 7.90 20.61 -5.83
N ALA A 65 7.34 21.25 -4.80
CA ALA A 65 7.73 20.98 -3.42
C ALA A 65 7.43 19.53 -3.01
N ASP A 66 6.36 18.95 -3.56
CA ASP A 66 5.94 17.56 -3.34
C ASP A 66 6.64 16.55 -4.28
N ASP A 67 7.61 16.99 -5.09
CA ASP A 67 8.33 16.16 -6.09
C ASP A 67 7.44 15.45 -7.12
N VAL A 68 6.24 15.99 -7.39
CA VAL A 68 5.28 15.45 -8.38
C VAL A 68 5.59 16.00 -9.79
N VAL A 69 6.04 17.24 -9.88
CA VAL A 69 6.47 17.84 -11.15
C VAL A 69 7.83 18.50 -10.97
N GLU A 70 8.60 18.56 -12.05
CA GLU A 70 9.86 19.29 -12.08
C GLU A 70 9.83 20.38 -13.15
N ALA A 71 10.49 21.49 -12.84
CA ALA A 71 10.66 22.60 -13.77
C ALA A 71 11.91 22.38 -14.63
N ARG A 72 11.73 22.28 -15.95
CA ARG A 72 12.80 22.20 -16.94
C ARG A 72 12.84 23.48 -17.77
N GLU A 73 14.02 23.85 -18.25
CA GLU A 73 14.12 24.88 -19.28
C GLU A 73 13.60 24.32 -20.61
N GLN A 74 12.75 25.07 -21.29
CA GLN A 74 12.28 24.68 -22.62
C GLN A 74 13.47 24.67 -23.58
N ARG A 75 13.79 23.50 -24.15
CA ARG A 75 14.79 23.40 -25.22
C ARG A 75 14.22 24.08 -26.47
N VAL A 76 14.67 25.30 -26.74
CA VAL A 76 14.29 26.05 -27.95
C VAL A 76 15.14 25.53 -29.11
N TYR A 77 14.53 24.75 -30.01
CA TYR A 77 15.11 24.42 -31.31
C TYR A 77 14.65 25.45 -32.34
N GLY A 78 15.57 26.29 -32.84
CA GLY A 78 15.28 27.33 -33.82
C GLY A 78 15.88 28.70 -33.47
N ALA A 79 15.51 29.74 -34.24
CA ALA A 79 15.99 31.10 -34.04
C ALA A 79 15.63 31.61 -32.63
N ARG A 80 16.64 31.98 -31.85
CA ARG A 80 16.50 32.53 -30.49
C ARG A 80 15.63 33.80 -30.53
N THR A 81 14.41 33.71 -30.05
CA THR A 81 13.60 34.90 -29.72
C THR A 81 14.22 35.62 -28.53
N ARG A 82 14.18 36.96 -28.51
CA ARG A 82 14.72 37.78 -27.42
C ARG A 82 13.92 37.56 -26.13
N GLY A 83 14.49 36.89 -25.13
CA GLY A 83 13.89 36.66 -23.81
C GLY A 83 14.46 35.41 -23.11
N ARG A 84 14.30 35.30 -21.78
CA ARG A 84 14.61 34.07 -21.04
C ARG A 84 13.60 32.98 -21.48
N PRO A 85 14.03 31.77 -21.86
CA PRO A 85 13.14 30.67 -22.24
C PRO A 85 12.08 30.42 -21.16
N ALA A 86 10.85 30.09 -21.57
CA ALA A 86 9.80 29.74 -20.64
C ALA A 86 10.18 28.48 -19.85
N LYS A 87 9.83 28.44 -18.56
CA LYS A 87 9.89 27.21 -17.78
C LYS A 87 8.76 26.29 -18.24
N VAL A 88 9.10 25.05 -18.58
CA VAL A 88 8.15 23.97 -18.82
C VAL A 88 8.16 23.03 -17.61
N PHE A 89 6.99 22.54 -17.25
CA PHE A 89 6.82 21.63 -16.12
C PHE A 89 6.50 20.24 -16.67
N ALA A 90 7.23 19.24 -16.19
CA ALA A 90 7.03 17.84 -16.55
C ALA A 90 6.75 17.03 -15.28
N LEU A 91 5.95 15.97 -15.38
CA LEU A 91 5.83 15.01 -14.27
C LEU A 91 7.19 14.34 -14.03
N THR A 92 7.54 14.19 -12.76
CA THR A 92 8.59 13.27 -12.31
C THR A 92 8.09 11.83 -12.42
N ASP A 93 8.95 10.86 -12.14
CA ASP A 93 8.53 9.46 -12.07
C ASP A 93 7.58 9.25 -10.86
N CYS A 94 7.94 9.80 -9.69
CA CYS A 94 7.06 9.86 -8.51
C CYS A 94 5.68 10.49 -8.80
N GLY A 95 5.66 11.57 -9.58
CA GLY A 95 4.41 12.21 -9.97
C GLY A 95 3.58 11.44 -10.99
N ARG A 96 4.20 10.57 -11.79
CA ARG A 96 3.46 9.61 -12.62
C ARG A 96 2.85 8.48 -11.78
N ASP A 97 3.58 8.02 -10.77
CA ASP A 97 3.12 6.98 -9.85
C ASP A 97 1.89 7.43 -9.05
N ALA A 98 1.75 8.74 -8.78
CA ALA A 98 0.55 9.31 -8.16
C ALA A 98 -0.75 9.13 -9.00
N PHE A 99 -0.65 8.69 -10.26
CA PHE A 99 -1.79 8.26 -11.10
C PHE A 99 -2.02 6.74 -11.08
N ASP A 100 -1.55 6.07 -10.01
CA ASP A 100 -1.50 4.64 -9.70
C ASP A 100 -2.74 3.82 -10.08
N GLN A 101 -3.91 4.47 -10.18
CA GLN A 101 -5.17 3.87 -10.63
C GLN A 101 -5.07 3.16 -12.00
N SER A 102 -4.13 3.56 -12.87
CA SER A 102 -3.94 2.90 -14.16
C SER A 102 -3.22 1.53 -14.06
N TYR A 103 -2.30 1.37 -13.11
CA TYR A 103 -1.58 0.10 -12.92
C TYR A 103 -2.44 -0.90 -12.15
N ASP A 104 -3.19 -0.45 -11.14
CA ASP A 104 -4.15 -1.32 -10.46
C ASP A 104 -5.20 -1.86 -11.41
N LYS A 105 -5.70 -1.00 -12.32
CA LYS A 105 -6.65 -1.41 -13.35
C LYS A 105 -6.04 -2.44 -14.30
N LEU A 106 -4.83 -2.19 -14.80
CA LEU A 106 -4.13 -3.14 -15.68
C LEU A 106 -3.89 -4.48 -14.99
N ALA A 107 -3.47 -4.45 -13.72
CA ALA A 107 -3.24 -5.66 -12.92
C ALA A 107 -4.55 -6.42 -12.69
N ALA A 108 -5.63 -5.72 -12.35
CA ALA A 108 -6.95 -6.32 -12.19
C ALA A 108 -7.46 -6.93 -13.50
N ASP A 109 -7.29 -6.25 -14.63
CA ASP A 109 -7.67 -6.76 -15.96
C ASP A 109 -6.87 -8.01 -16.33
N ALA A 110 -5.56 -8.04 -16.03
CA ALA A 110 -4.73 -9.22 -16.24
C ALA A 110 -5.17 -10.42 -15.39
N LEU A 111 -5.46 -10.22 -14.09
CA LEU A 111 -5.96 -11.29 -13.23
C LEU A 111 -7.33 -11.78 -13.65
N ARG A 112 -8.19 -10.88 -14.13
CA ARG A 112 -9.50 -11.24 -14.70
C ARG A 112 -9.34 -12.09 -15.95
N TRP A 113 -8.43 -11.71 -16.84
CA TRP A 113 -8.10 -12.49 -18.03
C TRP A 113 -7.58 -13.89 -17.67
N ILE A 114 -6.68 -14.02 -16.67
CA ILE A 114 -6.22 -15.32 -16.17
C ILE A 114 -7.40 -16.16 -15.65
N ALA A 115 -8.29 -15.55 -14.86
CA ALA A 115 -9.48 -16.24 -14.37
C ALA A 115 -10.37 -16.72 -15.52
N GLU A 116 -10.56 -15.91 -16.56
CA GLU A 116 -11.44 -16.23 -17.68
C GLU A 116 -10.84 -17.28 -18.63
N GLN A 117 -9.52 -17.28 -18.84
CA GLN A 117 -8.89 -18.09 -19.90
C GLN A 117 -8.14 -19.34 -19.39
N GLU A 118 -7.58 -19.31 -18.17
CA GLU A 118 -6.57 -20.30 -17.73
C GLU A 118 -7.07 -21.26 -16.64
N GLY A 119 -8.33 -21.14 -16.19
CA GLY A 119 -8.91 -22.08 -15.22
C GLY A 119 -9.60 -21.46 -14.00
N GLY A 120 -10.13 -20.23 -14.11
CA GLY A 120 -10.94 -19.65 -13.06
C GLY A 120 -10.14 -19.16 -11.86
N GLN A 121 -10.79 -19.19 -10.69
CA GLN A 121 -10.23 -18.68 -9.44
C GLN A 121 -8.99 -19.46 -8.98
N GLU A 122 -8.85 -20.74 -9.35
CA GLU A 122 -7.66 -21.55 -9.04
C GLU A 122 -6.42 -21.07 -9.82
N ALA A 123 -6.58 -20.63 -11.07
CA ALA A 123 -5.48 -20.06 -11.84
C ALA A 123 -4.98 -18.75 -11.19
N VAL A 124 -5.91 -17.94 -10.67
CA VAL A 124 -5.57 -16.74 -9.89
C VAL A 124 -4.87 -17.09 -8.58
N ALA A 125 -5.33 -18.12 -7.86
CA ALA A 125 -4.68 -18.60 -6.64
C ALA A 125 -3.25 -19.13 -6.91
N ALA A 126 -3.07 -19.88 -7.99
CA ALA A 126 -1.77 -20.37 -8.42
C ALA A 126 -0.82 -19.20 -8.77
N PHE A 127 -1.31 -18.20 -9.50
CA PHE A 127 -0.55 -16.97 -9.76
C PHE A 127 -0.18 -16.24 -8.46
N ALA A 128 -1.13 -16.05 -7.55
CA ALA A 128 -0.91 -15.38 -6.27
C ALA A 128 0.19 -16.08 -5.47
N ARG A 129 0.10 -17.41 -5.32
CA ARG A 129 1.12 -18.25 -4.67
C ARG A 129 2.48 -18.11 -5.34
N ALA A 130 2.55 -18.19 -6.67
CA ALA A 130 3.81 -18.07 -7.40
C ALA A 130 4.47 -16.69 -7.21
N ARG A 131 3.67 -15.62 -7.24
CA ARG A 131 4.12 -14.24 -7.00
C ARG A 131 4.72 -14.09 -5.61
N ILE A 132 3.97 -14.44 -4.57
CA ILE A 132 4.43 -14.24 -3.19
C ILE A 132 5.60 -15.17 -2.85
N ALA A 133 5.64 -16.39 -3.40
CA ALA A 133 6.77 -17.29 -3.22
C ALA A 133 8.06 -16.72 -3.84
N ALA A 134 7.95 -15.94 -4.92
CA ALA A 134 9.08 -15.23 -5.50
C ALA A 134 9.62 -14.14 -4.57
N GLN A 135 8.74 -13.35 -3.97
CA GLN A 135 9.10 -12.34 -2.96
C GLN A 135 9.67 -12.97 -1.68
N ALA A 136 9.06 -14.07 -1.22
CA ALA A 136 9.45 -14.80 -0.01
C ALA A 136 10.91 -15.28 -0.04
N ARG A 137 11.46 -15.57 -1.23
CA ARG A 137 12.89 -15.91 -1.37
C ARG A 137 13.82 -14.80 -0.87
N ALA A 138 13.45 -13.54 -1.07
CA ALA A 138 14.22 -12.40 -0.57
C ALA A 138 14.07 -12.25 0.96
N TYR A 139 12.88 -12.52 1.50
CA TYR A 139 12.59 -12.39 2.93
C TYR A 139 13.25 -13.49 3.76
N ARG A 140 13.30 -14.71 3.22
CA ARG A 140 13.78 -15.91 3.92
C ARG A 140 15.15 -15.71 4.55
N LYS A 141 16.10 -15.12 3.82
CA LYS A 141 17.46 -14.88 4.34
C LYS A 141 17.47 -13.98 5.58
N ALA A 142 16.66 -12.92 5.59
CA ALA A 142 16.58 -12.00 6.72
C ALA A 142 15.92 -12.64 7.94
N ILE A 143 14.88 -13.44 7.72
CA ILE A 143 14.10 -14.11 8.77
C ILE A 143 14.89 -15.26 9.40
N GLU A 144 15.57 -16.06 8.59
CA GLU A 144 16.39 -17.18 9.08
C GLU A 144 17.62 -16.73 9.87
N ALA A 145 18.15 -15.54 9.56
CA ALA A 145 19.25 -14.93 10.31
C ALA A 145 18.82 -14.36 11.68
N ALA A 146 17.52 -14.14 11.89
CA ALA A 146 16.97 -13.59 13.12
C ALA A 146 16.69 -14.68 14.17
N GLY A 147 16.77 -14.33 15.46
CA GLY A 147 16.34 -15.21 16.54
C GLY A 147 14.84 -15.53 16.44
N PRO A 148 14.34 -16.67 16.99
CA PRO A 148 12.93 -17.04 16.90
C PRO A 148 11.95 -15.95 17.33
N ASP A 149 12.27 -15.20 18.39
CA ASP A 149 11.46 -14.11 18.93
C ASP A 149 11.56 -12.80 18.11
N GLU A 150 12.47 -12.72 17.14
CA GLU A 150 12.72 -11.54 16.30
C GLU A 150 12.22 -11.74 14.86
N ARG A 151 11.75 -12.95 14.52
CA ARG A 151 11.34 -13.30 13.14
C ARG A 151 10.18 -12.46 12.63
N ALA A 152 9.21 -12.13 13.49
CA ALA A 152 8.10 -11.26 13.12
C ALA A 152 8.59 -9.85 12.77
N GLU A 153 9.55 -9.32 13.54
CA GLU A 153 10.17 -8.01 13.26
C GLU A 153 11.01 -8.04 11.99
N ALA A 154 11.78 -9.10 11.77
CA ALA A 154 12.55 -9.29 10.53
C ALA A 154 11.64 -9.34 9.30
N LEU A 155 10.51 -10.06 9.38
CA LEU A 155 9.49 -10.09 8.33
C LEU A 155 8.88 -8.71 8.10
N ALA A 156 8.53 -7.95 9.15
CA ALA A 156 8.00 -6.60 9.03
C ALA A 156 8.99 -5.64 8.32
N LYS A 157 10.28 -5.73 8.67
CA LYS A 157 11.34 -4.95 7.99
C LYS A 157 11.45 -5.32 6.51
N ALA A 158 11.43 -6.61 6.20
CA ALA A 158 11.52 -7.10 4.83
C ALA A 158 10.33 -6.66 3.97
N LEU A 159 9.11 -6.76 4.50
CA LEU A 159 7.90 -6.25 3.86
C LEU A 159 7.97 -4.73 3.65
N SER A 160 8.53 -4.00 4.61
CA SER A 160 8.64 -2.54 4.49
C SER A 160 9.58 -2.11 3.37
N LEU A 161 10.62 -2.90 3.09
CA LEU A 161 11.50 -2.70 1.94
C LEU A 161 10.79 -2.98 0.60
N ASP A 162 9.73 -3.80 0.60
CA ASP A 162 8.92 -4.14 -0.59
C ASP A 162 7.69 -3.22 -0.74
N GLY A 163 7.70 -2.05 -0.08
CA GLY A 163 6.67 -1.01 -0.25
C GLY A 163 5.45 -1.14 0.67
N TYR A 164 5.43 -2.13 1.57
CA TYR A 164 4.45 -2.16 2.65
C TYR A 164 4.83 -1.14 3.75
N ALA A 165 3.87 -0.70 4.56
CA ALA A 165 4.17 0.00 5.81
C ALA A 165 3.95 -0.96 6.97
N ALA A 166 4.94 -1.84 7.23
CA ALA A 166 4.77 -2.98 8.12
C ALA A 166 5.47 -2.81 9.48
N THR A 167 4.82 -3.27 10.55
CA THR A 167 5.36 -3.29 11.91
C THR A 167 5.04 -4.61 12.60
N ALA A 168 5.89 -5.04 13.54
CA ALA A 168 5.60 -6.15 14.44
C ALA A 168 5.52 -5.65 15.88
N ARG A 169 4.55 -6.14 16.64
CA ARG A 169 4.36 -5.78 18.05
C ARG A 169 3.83 -6.96 18.85
N SER A 170 4.02 -6.95 20.16
CA SER A 170 3.35 -7.93 21.03
C SER A 170 1.83 -7.81 20.90
N ALA A 171 1.15 -8.95 20.81
CA ALA A 171 -0.30 -8.97 20.73
C ALA A 171 -0.92 -8.49 22.07
N PRO A 172 -2.07 -7.79 22.04
CA PRO A 172 -2.79 -7.42 23.25
C PRO A 172 -3.20 -8.65 24.08
N LEU A 173 -3.11 -8.54 25.40
CA LEU A 173 -3.62 -9.57 26.32
C LEU A 173 -5.13 -9.79 26.11
N PRO A 174 -5.64 -11.03 26.27
CA PRO A 174 -4.97 -12.21 26.82
C PRO A 174 -4.19 -13.06 25.79
N ARG A 175 -4.12 -12.66 24.52
CA ARG A 175 -3.48 -13.46 23.46
C ARG A 175 -1.96 -13.45 23.61
N LYS A 176 -1.35 -14.62 23.88
CA LYS A 176 0.10 -14.78 23.90
C LYS A 176 0.64 -14.93 22.47
N GLY A 177 1.24 -13.87 21.95
CA GLY A 177 1.83 -13.87 20.61
C GLY A 177 2.27 -12.48 20.18
N GLU A 178 2.42 -12.33 18.88
CA GLU A 178 2.77 -11.10 18.19
C GLU A 178 1.70 -10.75 17.16
N GLN A 179 1.66 -9.50 16.75
CA GLN A 179 0.87 -9.00 15.64
C GLN A 179 1.81 -8.38 14.62
N LEU A 180 1.73 -8.89 13.39
CA LEU A 180 2.26 -8.23 12.22
C LEU A 180 1.16 -7.33 11.65
N CYS A 181 1.42 -6.03 11.58
CA CYS A 181 0.50 -5.01 11.10
C CYS A 181 1.04 -4.40 9.81
N GLN A 182 0.22 -4.30 8.76
CA GLN A 182 0.53 -3.55 7.54
C GLN A 182 -0.43 -2.36 7.43
N HIS A 183 0.08 -1.15 7.61
CA HIS A 183 -0.66 0.11 7.53
C HIS A 183 -0.81 0.62 6.08
N HIS A 184 -0.06 0.03 5.16
CA HIS A 184 -0.15 0.23 3.72
C HIS A 184 0.11 -1.11 3.03
N CYS A 185 -0.72 -1.44 2.05
CA CYS A 185 -0.57 -2.61 1.20
C CYS A 185 -0.58 -2.13 -0.27
N PRO A 186 0.51 -2.29 -1.01
CA PRO A 186 0.64 -1.77 -2.38
C PRO A 186 -0.26 -2.47 -3.40
N VAL A 187 -0.92 -3.57 -3.01
CA VAL A 187 -1.86 -4.31 -3.88
C VAL A 187 -3.28 -4.32 -3.32
N ALA A 188 -3.61 -3.43 -2.38
CA ALA A 188 -4.89 -3.44 -1.68
C ALA A 188 -6.09 -3.36 -2.66
N HIS A 189 -6.03 -2.46 -3.64
CA HIS A 189 -7.13 -2.26 -4.58
C HIS A 189 -7.35 -3.45 -5.53
N VAL A 190 -6.28 -4.13 -5.91
CA VAL A 190 -6.38 -5.38 -6.69
C VAL A 190 -6.90 -6.52 -5.81
N ALA A 191 -6.42 -6.61 -4.57
CA ALA A 191 -6.82 -7.64 -3.61
C ALA A 191 -8.30 -7.53 -3.18
N GLU A 192 -8.93 -6.35 -3.27
CA GLU A 192 -10.38 -6.17 -3.10
C GLU A 192 -11.19 -7.05 -4.06
N GLN A 193 -10.70 -7.20 -5.30
CA GLN A 193 -11.35 -8.02 -6.33
C GLN A 193 -10.83 -9.46 -6.36
N PHE A 194 -9.61 -9.69 -5.88
CA PHE A 194 -8.91 -10.97 -5.93
C PHE A 194 -8.33 -11.34 -4.54
N PRO A 195 -9.17 -11.83 -3.60
CA PRO A 195 -8.76 -12.16 -2.23
C PRO A 195 -7.64 -13.20 -2.13
N GLN A 196 -7.43 -14.00 -3.17
CA GLN A 196 -6.36 -14.99 -3.27
C GLN A 196 -4.97 -14.39 -3.02
N LEU A 197 -4.79 -13.09 -3.30
CA LEU A 197 -3.55 -12.37 -3.01
C LEU A 197 -3.29 -12.30 -1.49
N CYS A 198 -4.32 -12.01 -0.69
CA CYS A 198 -4.22 -11.96 0.77
C CYS A 198 -4.08 -13.37 1.38
N GLU A 199 -4.75 -14.36 0.80
CA GLU A 199 -4.68 -15.76 1.23
C GLU A 199 -3.27 -16.32 1.02
N ALA A 200 -2.70 -16.17 -0.18
CA ALA A 200 -1.36 -16.61 -0.49
C ALA A 200 -0.29 -15.91 0.37
N GLU A 201 -0.47 -14.62 0.66
CA GLU A 201 0.38 -13.89 1.61
C GLU A 201 0.34 -14.51 3.02
N THR A 202 -0.85 -14.87 3.49
CA THR A 202 -1.04 -15.50 4.81
C THR A 202 -0.38 -16.88 4.88
N GLU A 203 -0.50 -17.69 3.83
CA GLU A 203 0.18 -18.98 3.70
C GLU A 203 1.70 -18.83 3.80
N ILE A 204 2.28 -17.88 3.05
CA ILE A 204 3.73 -17.64 3.06
C ILE A 204 4.21 -17.10 4.41
N PHE A 205 3.42 -16.27 5.11
CA PHE A 205 3.81 -15.84 6.45
C PHE A 205 3.90 -17.01 7.42
N ALA A 206 2.97 -17.97 7.34
CA ALA A 206 3.05 -19.18 8.15
C ALA A 206 4.31 -20.01 7.83
N GLU A 207 4.62 -20.18 6.53
CA GLU A 207 5.82 -20.89 6.10
C GLU A 207 7.10 -20.22 6.60
N LEU A 208 7.26 -18.92 6.37
CA LEU A 208 8.47 -18.18 6.72
C LEU A 208 8.71 -18.11 8.23
N LEU A 209 7.65 -17.97 9.01
CA LEU A 209 7.76 -17.90 10.48
C LEU A 209 7.90 -19.29 11.11
N GLY A 210 7.48 -20.35 10.39
CA GLY A 210 7.49 -21.73 10.88
C GLY A 210 6.44 -21.99 11.97
N THR A 211 5.38 -21.20 11.99
CA THR A 211 4.25 -21.35 12.92
C THR A 211 2.96 -20.96 12.19
N HIS A 212 1.83 -21.49 12.63
CA HIS A 212 0.54 -21.05 12.11
C HIS A 212 0.35 -19.55 12.36
N VAL A 213 -0.27 -18.84 11.41
CA VAL A 213 -0.66 -17.44 11.58
C VAL A 213 -2.14 -17.27 11.26
N GLN A 214 -2.77 -16.29 11.90
CA GLN A 214 -4.18 -15.99 11.69
C GLN A 214 -4.35 -14.56 11.19
N ARG A 215 -4.88 -14.39 9.97
CA ARG A 215 -5.32 -13.08 9.47
C ARG A 215 -6.56 -12.64 10.26
N LEU A 216 -6.49 -11.45 10.86
CA LEU A 216 -7.56 -10.85 11.66
C LEU A 216 -8.29 -9.73 10.93
N ALA A 217 -7.58 -8.99 10.09
CA ALA A 217 -8.09 -7.82 9.38
C ALA A 217 -7.28 -7.60 8.10
N THR A 218 -7.89 -6.97 7.09
CA THR A 218 -7.25 -6.64 5.81
C THR A 218 -7.78 -5.34 5.24
N ILE A 219 -6.88 -4.49 4.77
CA ILE A 219 -7.23 -3.24 4.06
C ILE A 219 -8.12 -3.53 2.85
N ALA A 220 -7.86 -4.63 2.12
CA ALA A 220 -8.66 -5.06 0.97
C ALA A 220 -10.13 -5.41 1.31
N HIS A 221 -10.47 -5.62 2.58
CA HIS A 221 -11.86 -5.80 3.02
C HIS A 221 -12.41 -4.56 3.75
N GLY A 222 -11.74 -3.41 3.64
CA GLY A 222 -12.18 -2.14 4.21
C GLY A 222 -11.68 -1.83 5.63
N ASP A 223 -10.78 -2.65 6.19
CA ASP A 223 -10.14 -2.33 7.47
C ASP A 223 -9.08 -1.23 7.32
N GLY A 224 -8.78 -0.50 8.40
CA GLY A 224 -7.74 0.52 8.38
C GLY A 224 -6.30 -0.03 8.35
N VAL A 225 -6.09 -1.30 8.72
CA VAL A 225 -4.77 -1.95 8.85
C VAL A 225 -4.91 -3.45 8.66
N CYS A 226 -4.07 -4.07 7.81
CA CYS A 226 -4.00 -5.53 7.78
C CYS A 226 -3.35 -6.03 9.08
N THR A 227 -3.98 -6.96 9.77
CA THR A 227 -3.45 -7.51 11.03
C THR A 227 -3.34 -9.02 10.94
N THR A 228 -2.16 -9.56 11.16
CA THR A 228 -1.90 -11.00 11.25
C THR A 228 -1.38 -11.34 12.64
N PHE A 229 -2.07 -12.25 13.33
CA PHE A 229 -1.65 -12.76 14.64
C PHE A 229 -0.72 -13.96 14.48
N ILE A 230 0.38 -13.92 15.22
CA ILE A 230 1.44 -14.94 15.23
C ILE A 230 1.50 -15.49 16.66
N PRO A 231 1.02 -16.71 16.93
CA PRO A 231 1.08 -17.32 18.26
C PRO A 231 2.53 -17.57 18.69
N ARG A 232 2.85 -17.27 19.95
CA ARG A 232 4.12 -17.72 20.55
C ARG A 232 3.95 -19.13 21.07
N ILE A 233 4.54 -20.11 20.38
CA ILE A 233 4.61 -21.48 20.86
C ILE A 233 5.77 -21.54 21.85
N SER A 234 5.47 -21.53 23.15
CA SER A 234 6.47 -21.91 24.14
C SER A 234 6.85 -23.36 23.87
N LYS A 235 8.11 -23.64 23.53
CA LYS A 235 8.64 -25.01 23.55
C LYS A 235 8.52 -25.53 24.99
N THR A 236 7.42 -26.18 25.32
CA THR A 236 7.39 -27.09 26.46
C THR A 236 8.40 -28.17 26.11
N SER A 237 9.50 -28.22 26.84
CA SER A 237 10.43 -29.35 26.78
C SER A 237 9.63 -30.61 27.11
N ASP A 238 9.30 -31.40 26.11
CA ASP A 238 8.93 -32.80 26.30
C ASP A 238 10.18 -33.53 26.78
N ASN A 239 10.44 -33.40 28.07
CA ASN A 239 11.34 -34.27 28.82
C ASN A 239 10.51 -34.87 29.96
N ALA A 240 9.50 -35.64 29.59
CA ALA A 240 8.71 -36.44 30.51
C ALA A 240 9.04 -37.93 30.31
N SER A 241 10.02 -38.38 31.12
CA SER A 241 10.02 -39.68 31.78
C SER A 241 10.11 -40.95 30.93
N ALA A 242 11.32 -41.25 30.44
CA ALA A 242 11.81 -42.63 30.47
C ALA A 242 12.21 -42.96 31.93
N SER A 243 11.22 -43.13 32.81
CA SER A 243 11.41 -43.64 34.17
C SER A 243 10.86 -45.06 34.26
N THR A 244 11.81 -46.01 34.24
CA THR A 244 11.79 -47.33 34.89
C THR A 244 10.43 -47.95 35.23
N ALA A 245 10.03 -48.97 34.48
CA ALA A 245 9.12 -50.01 34.95
C ALA A 245 9.64 -51.40 34.54
N GLY A 246 10.03 -52.20 35.55
CA GLY A 246 9.85 -53.64 35.52
C GLY A 246 11.00 -54.52 35.04
N ARG A 247 11.98 -54.77 35.91
CA ARG A 247 12.56 -56.12 35.99
C ARG A 247 11.43 -57.07 36.39
N ASN A 248 11.19 -58.11 35.59
CA ASN A 248 10.32 -59.22 35.96
C ASN A 248 11.19 -60.42 36.37
N PRO A 249 11.03 -61.00 37.57
CA PRO A 249 11.57 -62.31 37.89
C PRO A 249 10.49 -63.38 37.70
N ALA A 250 10.74 -64.34 36.83
CA ALA A 250 10.29 -65.74 36.91
C ALA A 250 10.99 -66.53 35.79
#